data_AF-A0A932EE76-F1
#
_entry.id   AF-A0A932EE76-F1
#
_cell.length_a   1.000
_cell.length_b   1.000
_cell.length_c   1.000
_cell.angle_alpha   90.00
_cell.angle_beta   90.00
_cell.angle_gamma   90.00
#
_symmetry.space_group_name_H-M   'P 1'
#
loop_
_entity.id
_entity.type
_entity.pdbx_description
1 polymer ?
#
loop_
_entity_poly.entity_id
_entity_poly.type
_entity_poly.pdbx_seq_one_letter_code
_entity_poly.pdbx_strand_id
1 'polypeptide(L)' 'MNLTDTHCHLDMIEDAKIALLRAKEAGVGTIINVGTSIDASRQSIEIAEETDSVDV' A
#
# COMPACT_ATOMS: atom_id res chain seq x y z
N MET A 1 -16.84 -5.48 -5.78
CA MET A 1 -16.20 -4.82 -6.94
C MET A 1 -14.74 -4.63 -6.55
N ASN A 2 -13.77 -4.91 -7.44
CA ASN A 2 -12.35 -4.76 -7.11
C ASN A 2 -11.84 -3.44 -7.71
N LEU A 3 -11.67 -2.43 -6.87
CA LEU A 3 -11.16 -1.12 -7.24
C LEU A 3 -9.62 -1.13 -7.24
N THR A 4 -9.05 -0.29 -8.09
CA THR A 4 -7.61 -0.04 -8.14
C THR A 4 -7.33 1.38 -7.72
N ASP A 5 -6.57 1.55 -6.64
CA ASP A 5 -5.96 2.83 -6.29
C ASP A 5 -4.66 2.98 -7.08
N THR A 6 -4.67 3.87 -8.07
CA THR A 6 -3.53 4.06 -8.96
C THR A 6 -2.47 4.99 -8.39
N HIS A 7 -2.70 5.65 -7.25
CA HIS A 7 -1.75 6.60 -6.67
C HIS A 7 -2.01 6.83 -5.18
N CYS A 8 -1.15 6.28 -4.32
CA CYS A 8 -1.12 6.61 -2.90
C CYS A 8 0.32 6.63 -2.34
N HIS A 9 0.48 7.19 -1.15
CA HIS A 9 1.77 7.29 -0.44
C HIS A 9 1.67 6.56 0.90
N LEU A 10 1.79 5.23 0.89
CA LEU A 10 1.76 4.41 2.11
C LEU A 10 2.99 4.66 3.00
N ASP A 11 4.10 5.09 2.42
CA ASP A 11 5.34 5.49 3.11
C ASP A 11 5.15 6.73 4.00
N MET A 12 4.06 7.49 3.79
CA MET A 12 3.71 8.67 4.58
C MET A 12 2.63 8.40 5.63
N ILE A 13 2.16 7.15 5.75
CA ILE A 13 1.14 6.73 6.72
C ILE A 13 1.83 6.04 7.88
N GLU A 14 1.51 6.46 9.11
CA GLU A 14 2.10 5.90 10.33
C GLU A 14 1.85 4.39 10.49
N ASP A 15 0.67 3.91 10.09
CA ASP A 15 0.30 2.49 10.06
C ASP A 15 -0.29 2.09 8.69
N ALA A 16 0.60 1.72 7.76
CA ALA A 16 0.20 1.27 6.44
C ALA A 16 -0.68 0.00 6.48
N LYS A 17 -0.52 -0.88 7.47
CA LYS A 17 -1.30 -2.13 7.57
C LYS A 17 -2.77 -1.85 7.87
N ILE A 18 -3.04 -0.93 8.80
CA ILE A 18 -4.42 -0.49 9.09
C ILE A 18 -5.04 0.19 7.86
N ALA A 19 -4.28 1.00 7.11
CA ALA A 19 -4.77 1.63 5.89
C ALA A 19 -5.15 0.59 4.82
N LEU A 20 -4.32 -0.44 4.62
CA LEU A 20 -4.58 -1.53 3.68
C LEU A 20 -5.81 -2.35 4.06
N LEU A 21 -6.00 -2.68 5.35
CA LEU A 21 -7.20 -3.34 5.86
C LEU A 21 -8.47 -2.57 5.49
N ARG A 22 -8.48 -1.26 5.75
CA ARG A 22 -9.62 -0.39 5.42
C ARG A 22 -9.85 -0.27 3.91
N ALA A 23 -8.77 -0.21 3.13
CA ALA A 23 -8.85 -0.17 1.67
C ALA A 23 -9.52 -1.46 1.14
N LYS A 24 -9.15 -2.62 1.69
CA LYS A 24 -9.77 -3.90 1.37
C LYS A 24 -11.26 -3.94 1.75
N GLU A 25 -11.63 -3.49 2.95
CA GLU A 25 -13.02 -3.39 3.39
C GLU A 25 -13.86 -2.50 2.47
N ALA A 26 -13.25 -1.45 1.90
CA ALA A 26 -13.85 -0.56 0.91
C ALA A 26 -13.87 -1.13 -0.52
N GLY A 27 -13.28 -2.30 -0.75
CA GLY A 27 -13.24 -2.99 -2.05
C GLY A 27 -12.06 -2.59 -2.95
N VAL A 28 -11.02 -1.96 -2.41
CA VAL A 28 -9.76 -1.70 -3.14
C VAL A 28 -8.83 -2.89 -2.96
N GLY A 29 -8.60 -3.67 -4.02
CA GLY A 29 -7.74 -4.87 -3.98
C GLY A 29 -6.47 -4.75 -4.82
N THR A 30 -6.21 -3.59 -5.41
CA THR A 30 -4.93 -3.29 -6.07
C THR A 30 -4.55 -1.86 -5.78
N ILE A 31 -3.31 -1.64 -5.38
CA ILE A 31 -2.80 -0.34 -4.95
C ILE A 31 -1.43 -0.12 -5.56
N ILE A 32 -1.20 1.08 -6.10
CA ILE A 32 0.11 1.55 -6.56
C ILE A 32 0.64 2.56 -5.55
N ASN A 33 1.58 2.11 -4.70
CA ASN A 33 2.30 2.97 -3.77
C ASN A 33 3.46 3.68 -4.48
N VAL A 34 3.41 5.00 -4.54
CA VAL A 34 4.34 5.82 -5.34
C VAL A 34 5.44 6.43 -4.47
N GLY A 35 6.68 6.03 -4.74
CA GLY A 35 7.86 6.69 -4.18
C GLY A 35 8.14 8.02 -4.88
N THR A 36 8.42 9.07 -4.10
CA THR A 36 8.81 10.40 -4.61
C THR A 36 10.34 10.59 -4.72
N SER A 37 11.10 9.60 -4.25
CA SER A 37 12.55 9.54 -4.30
C SER A 37 13.01 8.08 -4.40
N ILE A 38 14.32 7.86 -4.60
CA ILE A 38 14.88 6.49 -4.60
C ILE A 38 14.65 5.83 -3.23
N ASP A 39 14.85 6.56 -2.14
CA ASP A 39 14.67 6.01 -0.79
C ASP A 39 13.20 5.73 -0.47
N ALA A 40 12.28 6.61 -0.88
CA ALA A 40 10.84 6.36 -0.77
C ALA A 40 10.41 5.16 -1.64
N SER A 41 11.03 4.97 -2.81
CA SER A 41 10.77 3.80 -3.66
C SER A 41 11.23 2.50 -3.01
N ARG A 42 12.37 2.50 -2.30
CA ARG A 42 12.83 1.34 -1.52
C ARG A 42 11.88 1.01 -0.37
N GLN A 43 11.47 2.02 0.40
CA GLN A 43 10.46 1.84 1.45
C GLN A 43 9.15 1.29 0.90
N SER A 44 8.74 1.73 -0.30
CA SER A 44 7.54 1.22 -0.97
C SER A 44 7.64 -0.27 -1.31
N ILE A 45 8.82 -0.75 -1.69
CA ILE A 45 9.09 -2.17 -1.93
C ILE A 45 9.05 -2.94 -0.60
N GLU A 46 9.69 -2.42 0.45
CA GLU A 46 9.66 -3.04 1.79
C GLU A 46 8.22 -3.18 2.31
N ILE A 47 7.40 -2.12 2.20
CA ILE A 47 5.98 -2.17 2.55
C ILE A 47 5.24 -3.23 1.75
N ALA A 48 5.50 -3.34 0.44
CA ALA A 48 4.87 -4.34 -0.42
C ALA A 48 5.26 -5.77 0.00
N GLU A 49 6.55 -6.04 0.24
CA GLU A 49 7.02 -7.37 0.68
C GLU A 49 6.46 -7.77 2.05
N GLU A 50 6.37 -6.82 2.99
CA GLU A 50 5.81 -7.05 4.32
C GLU A 50 4.31 -7.31 4.32
N THR A 51 3.59 -6.88 3.27
CA THR A 51 2.14 -6.93 3.20
C THR A 51 1.63 -8.00 2.23
N ASP A 52 2.39 -8.35 1.18
CA ASP A 52 2.11 -9.45 0.25
C ASP A 52 2.17 -10.83 0.93
N SER A 53 2.95 -10.93 2.01
CA SER A 53 3.08 -12.15 2.82
C SER A 53 1.92 -12.39 3.79
N VAL A 54 1.02 -11.42 3.91
CA VAL A 54 -0.10 -11.47 4.83
C VAL A 54 -1.35 -11.54 3.96
N ASP A 55 -2.09 -12.64 4.04
CA ASP A 55 -3.47 -12.70 3.53
C ASP A 55 -4.33 -11.72 4.36
N VAL A 56 -4.12 -10.42 4.14
CA VAL A 56 -4.95 -9.31 4.65
C VAL A 56 -6.19 -9.25 3.83
#